data_AF-A0A6G9ARW6-F1
#
_entry.id   AF-A0A6G9ARW6-F1
#
_cell.length_a   1.000
_cell.length_b   1.000
_cell.length_c   1.000
_cell.angle_alpha   90.00
_cell.angle_beta   90.00
_cell.angle_gamma   90.00
#
_symmetry.space_group_name_H-M   'P 1'
#
loop_
_entity.id
_entity.type
_entity.pdbx_description
1 polymer ?
#
loop_
_entity_poly.entity_id
_entity_poly.type
_entity_poly.pdbx_seq_one_letter_code
_entity_poly.pdbx_strand_id
1 'polypeptide(L)'
;MDSLIPFLNALDSFTNLQQAVLRSLEEDKKKATLICSIVGLSYNSIKLRYRNPLLWRINEIHLLANHYQLPTTAFTQFYSNLPLLITLLNGISNSQRRQFSRLCGLKINRLSNRLEMDWTVGDVLKLRQGLTQLVNHS
;
A
#
# COMPACT_ATOMS: atom_id res chain seq x y z
N MET A 1 17.62 7.88 -11.52
CA MET A 1 16.81 6.88 -10.76
C MET A 1 15.47 6.62 -11.43
N ASP A 2 15.40 6.81 -12.75
CA ASP A 2 14.17 6.78 -13.54
C ASP A 2 13.53 5.38 -13.55
N SER A 3 14.32 4.34 -13.28
CA SER A 3 13.84 2.98 -13.03
C SER A 3 12.84 2.88 -11.88
N LEU A 4 12.75 3.89 -10.99
CA LEU A 4 11.77 3.94 -9.91
C LEU A 4 10.41 4.53 -10.32
N ILE A 5 10.32 5.21 -11.46
CA ILE A 5 9.10 5.88 -11.93
C ILE A 5 7.92 4.90 -12.12
N PRO A 6 8.09 3.72 -12.75
CA PRO A 6 6.99 2.76 -12.88
C PRO A 6 6.43 2.30 -11.53
N PHE A 7 7.27 2.21 -10.49
CA PHE A 7 6.84 1.84 -9.14
C PHE A 7 6.05 2.97 -8.47
N LEU A 8 6.47 4.21 -8.66
CA LEU A 8 5.73 5.38 -8.21
C LEU A 8 4.35 5.45 -8.86
N ASN A 9 4.26 5.25 -10.17
CA ASN A 9 2.97 5.24 -10.89
C ASN A 9 2.03 4.14 -10.37
N ALA A 10 2.56 2.95 -10.08
CA ALA A 10 1.78 1.86 -9.49
C ALA A 10 1.30 2.19 -8.06
N LEU A 11 2.16 2.82 -7.25
CA LEU A 11 1.84 3.29 -5.90
C LEU A 11 0.78 4.40 -5.90
N ASP A 12 0.88 5.34 -6.83
CA ASP A 12 -0.11 6.40 -7.02
C ASP A 12 -1.47 5.82 -7.42
N SER A 13 -1.47 4.89 -8.38
CA SER A 13 -2.68 4.19 -8.82
C SER A 13 -3.35 3.43 -7.68
N PHE A 14 -2.56 2.71 -6.86
CA PHE A 14 -3.08 2.03 -5.67
C PHE A 14 -3.62 3.03 -4.63
N THR A 15 -2.94 4.15 -4.41
CA THR A 15 -3.39 5.20 -3.47
C THR A 15 -4.73 5.78 -3.92
N ASN A 16 -4.92 5.99 -5.22
CA ASN A 16 -6.19 6.46 -5.78
C ASN A 16 -7.32 5.43 -5.56
N LEU A 17 -7.05 4.14 -5.82
CA LEU A 17 -8.01 3.06 -5.54
C LEU A 17 -8.38 3.02 -4.05
N GLN A 18 -7.39 3.11 -3.17
CA GLN A 18 -7.58 3.14 -1.73
C GLN A 18 -8.46 4.33 -1.30
N GLN A 19 -8.24 5.53 -1.85
CA GLN A 19 -9.07 6.69 -1.58
C GLN A 19 -10.51 6.48 -2.07
N ALA A 20 -10.72 5.91 -3.25
CA ALA A 20 -12.04 5.60 -3.77
C ALA A 20 -12.80 4.63 -2.85
N VAL A 21 -12.14 3.55 -2.43
CA VAL A 21 -12.68 2.57 -1.47
C VAL A 21 -13.07 3.24 -0.15
N LEU A 22 -12.21 4.12 0.40
CA LEU A 22 -12.52 4.80 1.65
C LEU A 22 -13.72 5.75 1.54
N ARG A 23 -13.89 6.42 0.39
CA ARG A 23 -15.07 7.28 0.14
C ARG A 23 -16.35 6.44 0.12
N SER A 24 -16.35 5.33 -0.62
CA SER A 24 -17.51 4.41 -0.64
C SER A 24 -17.81 3.82 0.74
N LEU A 25 -16.78 3.47 1.51
CA LEU A 25 -16.95 3.03 2.90
C LEU A 25 -17.57 4.09 3.81
N GLU A 26 -17.25 5.36 3.59
CA GLU A 26 -17.79 6.48 4.36
C GLU A 26 -19.29 6.66 4.11
N GLU A 27 -19.71 6.56 2.84
CA GLU A 27 -21.12 6.58 2.44
C GLU A 27 -21.90 5.40 3.06
N ASP A 28 -21.24 4.24 3.19
CA ASP A 28 -21.83 3.00 3.71
C ASP A 28 -21.53 2.71 5.20
N LYS A 29 -21.05 3.70 5.98
CA LYS A 29 -20.66 3.53 7.41
C LYS A 29 -21.72 2.84 8.28
N LYS A 30 -23.01 2.91 7.92
CA LYS A 30 -24.12 2.26 8.65
C LYS A 30 -24.18 0.74 8.42
N LYS A 31 -23.48 0.20 7.43
CA LYS A 31 -23.45 -1.23 7.06
C LYS A 31 -22.21 -1.94 7.62
N ALA A 32 -21.72 -1.54 8.79
CA ALA A 32 -20.49 -2.07 9.37
C ALA A 32 -20.48 -3.61 9.52
N THR A 33 -21.62 -4.25 9.77
CA THR A 33 -21.74 -5.72 9.81
C THR A 33 -21.45 -6.38 8.47
N LEU A 34 -21.90 -5.80 7.37
CA LEU A 34 -21.59 -6.25 6.02
C LEU A 34 -20.10 -6.05 5.71
N ILE A 35 -19.52 -4.93 6.13
CA ILE A 35 -18.08 -4.71 5.97
C ILE A 35 -17.27 -5.75 6.76
N CYS A 36 -17.67 -6.06 8.01
CA CYS A 36 -17.03 -7.11 8.81
C CYS A 36 -17.00 -8.46 8.07
N SER A 37 -18.10 -8.86 7.43
CA SER A 37 -18.14 -10.11 6.68
C SER A 37 -17.30 -10.09 5.41
N ILE A 38 -17.29 -8.98 4.67
CA ILE A 38 -16.51 -8.84 3.42
C ILE A 38 -15.01 -9.00 3.69
N VAL A 39 -14.48 -8.33 4.71
CA VAL A 39 -13.03 -8.35 5.00
C VAL A 39 -12.62 -9.35 6.08
N GLY A 40 -13.57 -10.12 6.62
CA GLY A 40 -13.29 -11.14 7.64
C GLY A 40 -12.77 -10.57 8.97
N LEU A 41 -13.24 -9.38 9.36
CA LEU A 41 -12.76 -8.68 10.56
C LEU A 41 -13.85 -8.56 11.63
N SER A 42 -13.41 -8.48 12.89
CA SER A 42 -14.32 -8.14 13.99
C SER A 42 -14.80 -6.68 13.88
N TYR A 43 -15.96 -6.40 14.46
CA TYR A 43 -16.51 -5.04 14.51
C TYR A 43 -15.57 -4.02 15.19
N ASN A 44 -14.85 -4.44 16.23
CA ASN A 44 -13.87 -3.58 16.90
C ASN A 44 -12.68 -3.27 15.98
N SER A 45 -12.24 -4.25 15.19
CA SER A 45 -11.19 -4.08 14.19
C SER A 45 -11.60 -3.12 13.07
N ILE A 46 -12.86 -3.14 12.66
CA ILE A 46 -13.44 -2.19 11.70
C ILE A 46 -13.53 -0.78 12.30
N LYS A 47 -14.05 -0.64 13.53
CA LYS A 47 -14.07 0.65 14.25
C LYS A 47 -12.68 1.27 14.34
N LEU A 48 -11.66 0.47 14.63
CA LEU A 48 -10.28 0.92 14.69
C LEU A 48 -9.79 1.43 13.32
N ARG A 49 -10.10 0.73 12.22
CA ARG A 49 -9.76 1.14 10.85
C ARG A 49 -10.49 2.39 10.40
N TYR A 50 -11.74 2.60 10.82
CA TYR A 50 -12.44 3.86 10.57
C TYR A 50 -11.81 5.04 11.30
N ARG A 51 -11.31 4.83 12.52
CA ARG A 51 -10.58 5.87 13.28
C ARG A 51 -9.18 6.12 12.72
N ASN A 52 -8.53 5.08 12.23
CA ASN A 52 -7.19 5.16 11.64
C ASN A 52 -7.15 4.39 10.32
N PRO A 53 -7.45 5.07 9.19
CA PRO A 53 -7.50 4.44 7.88
C PRO A 53 -6.15 3.92 7.37
N LEU A 54 -5.03 4.31 7.99
CA LEU A 54 -3.71 3.79 7.64
C LEU A 54 -3.52 2.33 8.04
N LEU A 55 -4.39 1.80 8.91
CA LEU A 55 -4.37 0.41 9.38
C LEU A 55 -5.07 -0.56 8.45
N TRP A 56 -5.81 -0.06 7.44
CA TRP A 56 -6.33 -0.93 6.39
C TRP A 56 -5.18 -1.65 5.71
N ARG A 57 -5.36 -2.94 5.45
CA ARG A 57 -4.39 -3.74 4.70
C ARG A 57 -4.69 -3.73 3.22
N ILE A 58 -3.69 -3.99 2.39
CA ILE A 58 -3.84 -3.97 0.93
C ILE A 58 -4.88 -5.02 0.49
N ASN A 59 -4.85 -6.23 1.06
CA ASN A 59 -5.85 -7.25 0.73
C ASN A 59 -7.27 -6.85 1.16
N GLU A 60 -7.42 -6.17 2.29
CA GLU A 60 -8.71 -5.66 2.76
C GLU A 60 -9.26 -4.60 1.79
N ILE A 61 -8.41 -3.68 1.33
CA ILE A 61 -8.76 -2.69 0.30
C ILE A 61 -9.18 -3.38 -1.00
N HIS A 62 -8.53 -4.47 -1.38
CA HIS A 62 -8.88 -5.24 -2.58
C HIS A 62 -10.26 -5.90 -2.48
N LEU A 63 -10.56 -6.55 -1.35
CA LEU A 63 -11.87 -7.15 -1.10
C LEU A 63 -12.99 -6.10 -1.16
N LEU A 64 -12.74 -4.93 -0.58
CA LEU A 64 -13.69 -3.82 -0.62
C LEU A 64 -13.82 -3.22 -2.02
N ALA A 65 -12.72 -3.08 -2.76
CA ALA A 65 -12.75 -2.62 -4.14
C ALA A 65 -13.62 -3.55 -5.01
N ASN A 66 -13.48 -4.86 -4.86
CA ASN A 66 -14.34 -5.83 -5.55
C ASN A 66 -15.81 -5.66 -5.16
N HIS A 67 -16.10 -5.47 -3.86
CA HIS A 67 -17.47 -5.23 -3.39
C HIS A 67 -18.10 -3.97 -4.00
N TYR A 68 -17.36 -2.87 -4.06
CA TYR A 68 -17.82 -1.61 -4.65
C TYR A 68 -17.66 -1.56 -6.18
N GLN A 69 -17.26 -2.66 -6.82
CA GLN A 69 -17.07 -2.75 -8.26
C GLN A 69 -16.04 -1.73 -8.80
N LEU A 70 -15.03 -1.40 -7.99
CA LEU A 70 -13.94 -0.51 -8.37
C LEU A 70 -12.84 -1.29 -9.11
N PRO A 71 -12.13 -0.68 -10.08
CA PRO A 71 -11.05 -1.34 -10.80
C PRO A 71 -9.92 -1.82 -9.88
N THR A 72 -9.64 -3.12 -9.88
CA THR A 72 -8.59 -3.75 -9.04
C THR A 72 -7.26 -3.91 -9.77
N THR A 73 -7.15 -3.41 -11.00
CA THR A 73 -5.91 -3.45 -11.80
C THR A 73 -4.73 -2.79 -11.07
N ALA A 74 -4.97 -1.72 -10.33
CA ALA A 74 -3.96 -1.04 -9.51
C ALA A 74 -3.39 -1.95 -8.40
N PHE A 75 -4.21 -2.83 -7.81
CA PHE A 75 -3.75 -3.83 -6.85
C PHE A 75 -2.82 -4.84 -7.52
N THR A 76 -3.22 -5.40 -8.66
CA THR A 76 -2.42 -6.39 -9.39
C THR A 76 -1.08 -5.80 -9.82
N GLN A 77 -1.08 -4.57 -10.35
CA GLN A 77 0.14 -3.86 -10.76
C GLN A 77 1.08 -3.59 -9.58
N PHE A 78 0.53 -3.22 -8.42
CA PHE A 78 1.34 -3.01 -7.22
C PHE A 78 2.06 -4.31 -6.81
N TYR A 79 1.32 -5.43 -6.69
CA TYR A 79 1.91 -6.71 -6.29
C TYR A 79 2.88 -7.28 -7.32
N SER A 80 2.61 -7.13 -8.62
CA SER A 80 3.53 -7.60 -9.66
C SER A 80 4.84 -6.83 -9.66
N ASN A 81 4.80 -5.54 -9.29
CA ASN A 81 5.98 -4.69 -9.29
C ASN A 81 6.78 -4.83 -7.99
N LEU A 82 6.17 -5.20 -6.87
CA LEU A 82 6.88 -5.21 -5.58
C LEU A 82 8.13 -6.12 -5.54
N PRO A 83 8.14 -7.34 -6.14
CA PRO A 83 9.37 -8.15 -6.26
C PRO A 83 10.46 -7.47 -7.09
N LEU A 84 10.09 -6.80 -8.19
CA LEU A 84 11.04 -6.08 -9.06
C LEU A 84 11.68 -4.91 -8.31
N LEU A 85 10.91 -4.21 -7.47
CA LEU A 85 11.44 -3.15 -6.62
C LEU A 85 12.49 -3.68 -5.64
N ILE A 86 12.23 -4.83 -5.02
CA ILE A 86 13.19 -5.44 -4.08
C ILE A 86 14.48 -5.83 -4.81
N THR A 87 14.38 -6.42 -6.01
CA THR A 87 15.56 -6.73 -6.83
C THR A 87 16.37 -5.48 -7.15
N LEU A 88 15.72 -4.39 -7.57
CA LEU A 88 16.38 -3.11 -7.83
C LEU A 88 17.08 -2.56 -6.58
N LEU A 89 16.39 -2.55 -5.43
CA LEU A 89 16.96 -2.07 -4.16
C LEU A 89 18.11 -2.95 -3.64
N ASN A 90 18.16 -4.22 -4.03
CA ASN A 90 19.29 -5.09 -3.78
C ASN A 90 20.42 -4.91 -4.80
N GLY A 91 20.18 -4.26 -5.95
CA GLY A 91 21.20 -3.93 -6.94
C GLY A 91 21.97 -2.63 -6.65
N ILE A 92 21.40 -1.70 -5.87
CA ILE A 92 22.03 -0.40 -5.57
C ILE A 92 23.11 -0.48 -4.49
N SER A 93 23.96 0.55 -4.44
CA SER A 93 25.08 0.67 -3.47
C SER A 93 24.60 0.76 -2.02
N ASN A 94 25.45 0.38 -1.06
CA ASN A 94 25.15 0.50 0.37
C ASN A 94 24.77 1.92 0.80
N SER A 95 25.36 2.96 0.18
CA SER A 95 25.00 4.35 0.43
C SER A 95 23.55 4.64 0.04
N GLN A 96 23.16 4.24 -1.18
CA GLN A 96 21.79 4.42 -1.68
C GLN A 96 20.78 3.58 -0.88
N ARG A 97 21.14 2.36 -0.43
CA ARG A 97 20.28 1.56 0.46
C ARG A 97 20.02 2.22 1.80
N ARG A 98 21.05 2.84 2.40
CA ARG A 98 20.92 3.61 3.65
C ARG A 98 20.06 4.86 3.43
N GLN A 99 20.26 5.56 2.33
CA GLN A 99 19.42 6.71 1.96
C GLN A 99 17.96 6.29 1.78
N PHE A 100 17.69 5.19 1.06
CA PHE A 100 16.35 4.63 0.91
C PHE A 100 15.71 4.31 2.26
N SER A 101 16.44 3.60 3.12
CA SER A 101 15.90 3.18 4.42
C SER A 101 15.61 4.37 5.32
N ARG A 102 16.41 5.44 5.22
CA ARG A 102 16.20 6.71 5.95
C ARG A 102 14.96 7.45 5.47
N LEU A 103 14.77 7.56 4.15
CA LEU A 103 13.66 8.33 3.57
C LEU A 103 12.33 7.59 3.65
N CYS A 104 12.32 6.27 3.40
CA CYS A 104 11.09 5.47 3.47
C CYS A 104 10.72 5.08 4.91
N GLY A 105 11.67 5.11 5.85
CA GLY A 105 11.48 4.54 7.19
C GLY A 105 11.27 3.02 7.18
N LEU A 106 11.64 2.35 6.08
CA LEU A 106 11.47 0.92 5.84
C LEU A 106 12.84 0.28 5.61
N LYS A 107 13.13 -0.82 6.29
CA LYS A 107 14.35 -1.60 6.02
C LYS A 107 14.11 -2.54 4.84
N ILE A 108 15.02 -2.56 3.87
CA ILE A 108 14.91 -3.37 2.65
C ILE A 108 14.70 -4.86 2.99
N ASN A 109 15.44 -5.39 3.96
CA ASN A 109 15.31 -6.79 4.42
C ASN A 109 13.96 -7.13 5.07
N ARG A 110 13.15 -6.12 5.42
CA ARG A 110 11.78 -6.31 5.91
C ARG A 110 10.76 -6.18 4.80
N LEU A 111 11.11 -5.62 3.63
CA LEU A 111 10.19 -5.52 2.49
C LEU A 111 9.83 -6.91 1.96
N SER A 112 10.81 -7.81 1.90
CA SER A 112 10.63 -9.21 1.51
C SER A 112 9.73 -9.96 2.49
N ASN A 113 9.99 -9.88 3.80
CA ASN A 113 9.15 -10.55 4.79
C ASN A 113 7.73 -9.97 4.85
N ARG A 114 7.56 -8.71 4.46
CA ARG A 114 6.25 -8.06 4.40
C ARG A 114 5.46 -8.43 3.15
N LEU A 115 6.10 -8.86 2.05
CA LEU A 115 5.39 -9.42 0.89
C LEU A 115 4.48 -10.58 1.30
N GLU A 116 4.92 -11.37 2.28
CA GLU A 116 4.19 -12.54 2.76
C GLU A 116 3.10 -12.22 3.79
N MET A 117 3.23 -11.09 4.53
CA MET A 117 2.37 -10.79 5.71
C MET A 117 1.24 -9.78 5.47
N ASP A 118 1.05 -9.32 4.22
CA ASP A 118 0.12 -8.26 3.83
C ASP A 118 0.49 -6.87 4.40
N TRP A 119 0.58 -5.86 3.53
CA TRP A 119 1.05 -4.53 3.92
C TRP A 119 -0.10 -3.67 4.43
N THR A 120 0.19 -2.70 5.30
CA THR A 120 -0.79 -1.66 5.64
C THR A 120 -0.74 -0.50 4.64
N VAL A 121 -1.84 0.22 4.47
CA VAL A 121 -1.88 1.47 3.70
C VAL A 121 -0.82 2.46 4.20
N GLY A 122 -0.59 2.52 5.52
CA GLY A 122 0.48 3.32 6.09
C GLY A 122 1.89 2.94 5.60
N ASP A 123 2.17 1.65 5.43
CA ASP A 123 3.45 1.19 4.86
C ASP A 123 3.60 1.57 3.39
N VAL A 124 2.50 1.49 2.62
CA VAL A 124 2.48 1.89 1.21
C VAL A 124 2.74 3.38 1.05
N LEU A 125 2.11 4.22 1.87
CA LEU A 125 2.32 5.67 1.83
C LEU A 125 3.75 6.06 2.22
N LYS A 126 4.34 5.39 3.20
CA LYS A 126 5.76 5.58 3.57
C LYS A 126 6.70 5.21 2.42
N LEU A 127 6.44 4.08 1.76
CA LEU A 127 7.21 3.66 0.60
C LEU A 127 7.10 4.68 -0.53
N ARG A 128 5.88 5.11 -0.85
CA ARG A 128 5.60 6.14 -1.86
C ARG A 128 6.36 7.43 -1.55
N GLN A 129 6.21 7.97 -0.35
CA GLN A 129 6.88 9.21 0.06
C GLN A 129 8.40 9.10 -0.06
N GLY A 130 8.99 8.02 0.44
CA GLY A 130 10.44 7.83 0.38
C GLY A 130 10.96 7.62 -1.03
N LEU A 131 10.23 6.88 -1.88
CA LEU A 131 10.57 6.74 -3.31
C LEU A 131 10.48 8.06 -4.06
N THR A 132 9.46 8.88 -3.81
CA THR A 132 9.32 10.21 -4.42
C THR A 132 10.49 11.11 -4.03
N GLN A 133 10.87 11.12 -2.75
CA GLN A 133 12.02 11.88 -2.27
C GLN A 133 13.33 11.38 -2.90
N LEU A 134 13.51 10.06 -3.03
CA LEU A 134 14.67 9.51 -3.70
C LEU A 134 14.76 10.00 -5.14
N VAL A 135 13.68 9.88 -5.93
CA VAL A 135 13.65 10.33 -7.32
C VAL A 135 13.95 11.82 -7.44
N ASN A 136 13.38 12.66 -6.56
CA ASN A 136 13.59 14.11 -6.60
C ASN A 136 14.99 14.57 -6.14
N HIS A 137 15.72 13.72 -5.41
CA HIS A 137 17.08 14.00 -4.91
C HIS A 137 18.16 13.16 -5.63
N SER A 138 17.79 12.50 -6.73
CA SER A 138 18.69 11.74 -7.61
C SER A 138 19.16 12.57 -8.78
#